data_AF-A0A7K7XXK6-F1
#
_entry.id   AF-A0A7K7XXK6-F1
#
_cell.length_a   1.000
_cell.length_b   1.000
_cell.length_c   1.000
_cell.angle_alpha   90.00
_cell.angle_beta   90.00
_cell.angle_gamma   90.00
#
_symmetry.space_group_name_H-M   'P 1'
#
loop_
_entity.id
_entity.type
_entity.pdbx_description
1 polymer ?
#
loop_
_entity_poly.entity_id
_entity_poly.type
_entity_poly.pdbx_seq_one_letter_code
_entity_poly.pdbx_strand_id
1 'polypeptide(L)'
;QVLERSRDVVDDVSVSLRLWDTFGDHHKDRRFAYGRSDVVVLCFSIANPNSLHHVKTMWYPEIKHFCPRAPVILVGCQLDLRYADLEAVNRARRPLARPIKPNEILPPEKGREVAKELGIPYYETSVVAQFGVKDVFDNAIRAALISRRHLQFWKSHLRNVQRPLLQAPFLPPKPPPPIIIVPDPPSNNEERPAHLLEDPLCADVILVLQEKIKIYAHKIYLSTSSSKFYDLFLMDLSEEDQQSTAGHGFGVAVTAAAERMLHQEERHHGRDFLLRAASFDICESAEEAGPGQRKPCLRASTSDGILRGNRYENGERGLRRGRNLSSWSRAFTSIQEEMAEDPLTYKSKLMVVVKMDASIQPGPFRAVLKYLYTGELDENERDLMHIAHIAELLEVFDLRMMVANILNNEAFMNQEITKAFHVRRTNRVKECLAKGTFSDVTFVLDDGAISAHKPLLISSCDWMAAMFGGPFVESSTNEV
;
A
#
# COMPACT_ATOMS: atom_id res chain seq x y z
N GLN A 1 23.24 -33.04 -49.82
CA GLN A 1 22.83 -31.63 -49.96
C GLN A 1 23.27 -30.87 -48.72
N VAL A 2 24.32 -30.06 -48.83
CA VAL A 2 24.64 -29.06 -47.80
C VAL A 2 23.60 -27.96 -48.01
N LEU A 3 22.62 -27.85 -47.10
CA LEU A 3 21.51 -26.91 -47.20
C LEU A 3 22.05 -25.47 -47.29
N GLU A 4 21.51 -24.65 -48.20
CA GLU A 4 21.86 -23.23 -48.43
C GLU A 4 21.84 -22.34 -47.17
N ARG A 5 21.33 -22.83 -46.04
CA ARG A 5 21.26 -22.16 -44.73
C ARG A 5 22.51 -22.33 -43.86
N SER A 6 23.62 -22.83 -44.40
CA SER A 6 24.82 -23.10 -43.60
C SER A 6 25.77 -21.90 -43.47
N ARG A 7 25.49 -20.76 -44.13
CA ARG A 7 26.33 -19.56 -44.04
C ARG A 7 25.79 -18.59 -43.00
N ASP A 8 26.68 -18.08 -42.17
CA ASP A 8 26.37 -17.08 -41.15
C ASP A 8 27.46 -16.00 -41.13
N VAL A 9 27.17 -14.85 -40.53
CA VAL A 9 28.12 -13.75 -40.35
C VAL A 9 28.15 -13.37 -38.88
N VAL A 10 29.32 -13.55 -38.25
CA VAL A 10 29.55 -13.20 -36.84
C VAL A 10 30.78 -12.32 -36.75
N ASP A 11 30.64 -11.16 -36.11
CA ASP A 11 31.69 -10.14 -35.96
C ASP A 11 32.40 -9.82 -37.30
N ASP A 12 31.60 -9.59 -38.35
CA ASP A 12 32.01 -9.32 -39.73
C ASP A 12 32.79 -10.45 -40.43
N VAL A 13 32.79 -11.66 -39.86
CA VAL A 13 33.41 -12.84 -40.46
C VAL A 13 32.34 -13.78 -41.01
N SER A 14 32.35 -14.00 -42.32
CA SER A 14 31.50 -15.03 -42.95
C SER A 14 32.02 -16.42 -42.66
N VAL A 15 31.16 -17.27 -42.10
CA VAL A 15 31.46 -18.65 -41.74
C VAL A 15 30.49 -19.61 -42.42
N SER A 16 30.94 -20.85 -42.64
CA SER A 16 30.07 -21.95 -43.07
C SER A 16 30.01 -22.97 -41.94
N LEU A 17 28.84 -23.10 -41.34
CA LEU A 17 28.55 -24.01 -40.24
C LEU A 17 28.22 -25.39 -40.76
N ARG A 18 28.83 -26.41 -40.17
CA ARG A 18 28.43 -27.80 -40.34
C ARG A 18 28.12 -28.41 -38.99
N LEU A 19 26.88 -28.81 -38.79
CA LEU A 19 26.44 -29.45 -37.56
C LEU A 19 26.61 -30.97 -37.68
N TRP A 20 27.24 -31.53 -36.65
CA TRP A 20 27.38 -32.95 -36.45
C TRP A 20 26.63 -33.29 -35.17
N ASP A 21 25.40 -33.79 -35.32
CA ASP A 21 24.62 -34.26 -34.19
C ASP A 21 25.08 -35.67 -33.80
N THR A 22 25.32 -35.89 -32.50
CA THR A 22 25.83 -37.16 -32.00
C THR A 22 25.07 -37.56 -30.73
N PHE A 23 24.46 -38.75 -30.74
CA PHE A 23 23.78 -39.27 -29.55
C PHE A 23 24.77 -39.89 -28.55
N GLY A 24 24.39 -39.87 -27.28
CA GLY A 24 25.18 -40.38 -26.15
C GLY A 24 25.49 -41.89 -26.18
N ASP A 25 24.81 -42.68 -27.01
CA ASP A 25 25.02 -44.14 -27.11
C ASP A 25 25.82 -44.57 -28.37
N HIS A 26 26.13 -43.64 -29.29
CA HIS A 26 26.85 -43.94 -30.54
C HIS A 26 28.35 -43.60 -30.46
N HIS A 27 29.09 -44.40 -29.69
CA HIS A 27 30.52 -44.18 -29.42
C HIS A 27 31.40 -44.05 -30.68
N LYS A 28 31.12 -44.79 -31.77
CA LYS A 28 31.90 -44.74 -33.01
C LYS A 28 31.72 -43.39 -33.73
N ASP A 29 30.48 -42.91 -33.78
CA ASP A 29 30.12 -41.67 -34.48
C ASP A 29 30.65 -40.44 -33.74
N ARG A 30 30.63 -40.45 -32.39
CA ARG A 30 31.23 -39.40 -31.56
C ARG A 30 32.73 -39.23 -31.81
N ARG A 31 33.48 -40.34 -31.79
CA ARG A 31 34.93 -40.32 -32.04
C ARG A 31 35.27 -39.74 -33.41
N PHE A 32 34.47 -40.07 -34.43
CA PHE A 32 34.65 -39.52 -35.76
C PHE A 32 34.35 -38.02 -35.81
N ALA A 33 33.30 -37.55 -35.13
CA ALA A 33 32.93 -36.14 -35.07
C ALA A 33 34.01 -35.27 -34.38
N TYR A 34 34.63 -35.77 -33.30
CA TYR A 34 35.67 -35.01 -32.57
C TYR A 34 36.89 -34.67 -33.41
N GLY A 35 37.35 -35.58 -34.28
CA GLY A 35 38.60 -35.41 -35.04
C GLY A 35 38.62 -34.22 -36.02
N ARG A 36 37.46 -33.66 -36.36
CA ARG A 36 37.33 -32.50 -37.27
C ARG A 36 36.54 -31.34 -36.66
N SER A 37 36.32 -31.36 -35.35
CA SER A 37 35.53 -30.34 -34.68
C SER A 37 36.33 -29.05 -34.44
N ASP A 38 35.84 -27.92 -34.93
CA ASP A 38 36.40 -26.58 -34.65
C ASP A 38 35.94 -26.03 -33.28
N VAL A 39 34.80 -26.50 -32.77
CA VAL A 39 34.21 -26.20 -31.47
C VAL A 39 33.24 -27.32 -31.08
N VAL A 40 33.07 -27.56 -29.78
CA VAL A 40 32.10 -28.54 -29.27
C VAL A 40 31.07 -27.85 -28.38
N VAL A 41 29.79 -28.07 -28.67
CA VAL A 41 28.68 -27.64 -27.82
C VAL A 41 28.28 -28.82 -26.94
N LEU A 42 28.61 -28.74 -25.64
CA LEU A 42 28.33 -29.78 -24.67
C LEU A 42 27.03 -29.48 -23.94
N CYS A 43 25.98 -30.23 -24.25
CA CYS A 43 24.64 -29.99 -23.72
C CYS A 43 24.33 -30.88 -22.51
N PHE A 44 23.57 -30.34 -21.56
CA PHE A 44 22.86 -31.11 -20.53
C PHE A 44 21.42 -30.58 -20.40
N SER A 45 20.56 -31.35 -19.75
CA SER A 45 19.18 -30.94 -19.46
C SER A 45 19.10 -30.33 -18.06
N ILE A 46 18.54 -29.13 -17.94
CA ILE A 46 18.32 -28.53 -16.61
C ILE A 46 17.30 -29.33 -15.78
N ALA A 47 16.47 -30.16 -16.42
CA ALA A 47 15.49 -31.03 -15.76
C ALA A 47 16.04 -32.42 -15.43
N ASN A 48 17.34 -32.66 -15.67
CA ASN A 48 17.99 -33.93 -15.33
C ASN A 48 19.37 -33.67 -14.69
N PRO A 49 19.45 -33.61 -13.35
CA PRO A 49 20.71 -33.40 -12.62
C PRO A 49 21.83 -34.37 -13.00
N ASN A 50 21.50 -35.62 -13.31
CA ASN A 50 22.50 -36.62 -13.72
C ASN A 50 23.17 -36.26 -15.05
N SER A 51 22.46 -35.58 -15.95
CA SER A 51 23.04 -35.13 -17.21
C SER A 51 24.16 -34.10 -17.00
N LEU A 52 24.00 -33.18 -16.03
CA LEU A 52 25.06 -32.26 -15.61
C LEU A 52 26.20 -32.99 -14.89
N HIS A 53 25.89 -34.02 -14.09
CA HIS A 53 26.93 -34.84 -13.48
C HIS A 53 27.82 -35.52 -14.55
N HIS A 54 27.21 -36.10 -15.58
CA HIS A 54 27.92 -36.77 -16.67
C HIS A 54 28.78 -35.81 -17.52
N VAL A 55 28.45 -34.52 -17.59
CA VAL A 55 29.31 -33.51 -18.22
C VAL A 55 30.72 -33.57 -17.62
N LYS A 56 30.82 -33.60 -16.29
CA LYS A 56 32.11 -33.60 -15.58
C LYS A 56 32.77 -34.97 -15.57
N THR A 57 32.01 -36.03 -15.36
CA THR A 57 32.58 -37.38 -15.13
C THR A 57 32.87 -38.16 -16.40
N MET A 58 32.20 -37.85 -17.51
CA MET A 58 32.30 -38.63 -18.75
C MET A 58 32.58 -37.75 -19.96
N TRP A 59 31.70 -36.80 -20.27
CA TRP A 59 31.69 -36.15 -21.58
C TRP A 59 32.84 -35.17 -21.77
N TYR A 60 33.10 -34.30 -20.81
CA TYR A 60 34.21 -33.35 -20.92
C TYR A 60 35.57 -34.05 -21.00
N PRO A 61 35.89 -35.06 -20.15
CA PRO A 61 37.11 -35.87 -20.31
C PRO A 61 37.22 -36.56 -21.68
N GLU A 62 36.13 -37.17 -22.18
CA GLU A 62 36.11 -37.83 -23.50
C GLU A 62 36.42 -36.83 -24.62
N ILE A 63 35.76 -35.67 -24.61
CA ILE A 63 35.97 -34.60 -25.60
C ILE A 63 37.43 -34.13 -25.56
N LYS A 64 37.96 -33.84 -24.36
CA LYS A 64 39.35 -33.35 -24.23
C LYS A 64 40.40 -34.40 -24.58
N HIS A 65 40.08 -35.69 -24.47
CA HIS A 65 40.94 -36.77 -24.95
C HIS A 65 41.03 -36.79 -26.48
N PHE A 66 39.91 -36.70 -27.20
CA PHE A 66 39.88 -36.84 -28.66
C PHE A 66 40.14 -35.54 -29.44
N CYS A 67 39.75 -34.37 -28.91
CA CYS A 67 40.00 -33.07 -29.53
C CYS A 67 40.49 -32.01 -28.51
N PRO A 68 41.71 -32.16 -27.96
CA PRO A 68 42.21 -31.34 -26.85
C PRO A 68 42.23 -29.83 -27.14
N ARG A 69 42.45 -29.46 -28.40
CA ARG A 69 42.54 -28.05 -28.85
C ARG A 69 41.18 -27.42 -29.17
N ALA A 70 40.13 -28.21 -29.31
CA ALA A 70 38.81 -27.66 -29.61
C ALA A 70 38.27 -26.94 -28.35
N PRO A 71 37.80 -25.69 -28.47
CA PRO A 71 37.05 -25.04 -27.42
C PRO A 71 35.74 -25.81 -27.18
N VAL A 72 35.32 -25.83 -25.92
CA VAL A 72 34.06 -26.44 -25.50
C VAL A 72 33.22 -25.35 -24.88
N ILE A 73 31.92 -25.33 -25.19
CA ILE A 73 30.94 -24.47 -24.51
C ILE A 73 29.91 -25.36 -23.82
N LEU A 74 29.55 -25.02 -22.58
CA LEU A 74 28.55 -25.76 -21.81
C LEU A 74 27.17 -25.14 -22.02
N VAL A 75 26.16 -25.96 -22.32
CA VAL A 75 24.79 -25.49 -22.57
C VAL A 75 23.78 -26.25 -21.72
N GLY A 76 23.05 -25.51 -20.87
CA GLY A 76 21.87 -26.01 -20.17
C GLY A 76 20.63 -25.88 -21.05
N CYS A 77 20.04 -27.00 -21.47
CA CYS A 77 18.85 -27.04 -22.30
C CYS A 77 17.56 -27.16 -21.48
N GLN A 78 16.43 -26.83 -22.10
CA GLN A 78 15.07 -26.93 -21.54
C GLN A 78 14.80 -25.92 -20.41
N LEU A 79 15.35 -24.72 -20.58
CA LEU A 79 15.19 -23.60 -19.65
C LEU A 79 13.74 -23.27 -19.29
N ASP A 80 12.82 -23.46 -20.24
CA ASP A 80 11.38 -23.24 -20.07
C ASP A 80 10.80 -24.02 -18.88
N LEU A 81 11.35 -25.20 -18.56
CA LEU A 81 10.87 -26.04 -17.47
C LEU A 81 11.04 -25.40 -16.08
N ARG A 82 11.88 -24.37 -15.95
CA ARG A 82 12.03 -23.63 -14.69
C ARG A 82 10.82 -22.76 -14.35
N TYR A 83 10.00 -22.41 -15.34
CA TYR A 83 8.85 -21.51 -15.19
C TYR A 83 7.53 -22.13 -15.70
N ALA A 84 7.56 -23.39 -16.12
CA ALA A 84 6.41 -24.10 -16.65
C ALA A 84 5.55 -24.73 -15.55
N ASP A 85 4.28 -24.97 -15.85
CA ASP A 85 3.45 -25.91 -15.09
C ASP A 85 3.97 -27.34 -15.30
N LEU A 86 4.75 -27.82 -14.34
CA LEU A 86 5.36 -29.15 -14.39
C LEU A 86 4.33 -30.28 -14.38
N GLU A 87 3.11 -30.07 -13.85
CA GLU A 87 2.07 -31.09 -13.92
C GLU A 87 1.53 -31.22 -15.34
N ALA A 88 1.23 -30.10 -16.00
CA ALA A 88 0.84 -30.09 -17.41
C ALA A 88 1.93 -30.71 -18.30
N VAL A 89 3.19 -30.34 -18.07
CA VAL A 89 4.33 -30.92 -18.78
C VAL A 89 4.40 -32.43 -18.56
N ASN A 90 4.27 -32.92 -17.33
CA ASN A 90 4.32 -34.36 -17.05
C ASN A 90 3.13 -35.13 -17.65
N ARG A 91 1.93 -34.53 -17.72
CA ARG A 91 0.77 -35.12 -18.40
C ARG A 91 0.97 -35.23 -19.92
N ALA A 92 1.64 -34.27 -20.54
CA ALA A 92 1.89 -34.25 -21.98
C ALA A 92 3.06 -35.16 -22.42
N ARG A 93 3.91 -35.59 -21.47
CA ARG A 93 5.04 -36.50 -21.74
C ARG A 93 4.56 -37.95 -21.88
N ARG A 94 5.42 -38.81 -22.43
CA ARG A 94 5.12 -40.23 -22.64
C ARG A 94 4.70 -40.89 -21.31
N PRO A 95 3.67 -41.76 -21.27
CA PRO A 95 3.14 -42.33 -20.04
C PRO A 95 4.15 -43.06 -19.14
N LEU A 96 5.25 -43.56 -19.70
CA LEU A 96 6.31 -44.28 -18.97
C LEU A 96 7.53 -43.39 -18.62
N ALA A 97 7.51 -42.11 -18.98
CA ALA A 97 8.60 -41.21 -18.66
C ALA A 97 8.58 -40.86 -17.17
N ARG A 98 9.76 -40.90 -16.53
CA ARG A 98 9.91 -40.44 -15.14
C ARG A 98 9.40 -39.00 -15.01
N PRO A 99 8.46 -38.71 -14.09
CA PRO A 99 7.99 -37.36 -13.86
C PRO A 99 9.14 -36.43 -13.45
N ILE A 100 9.18 -35.24 -14.04
CA ILE A 100 10.10 -34.18 -13.63
C ILE A 100 9.56 -33.58 -12.34
N LYS A 101 10.39 -33.54 -11.30
CA LYS A 101 10.03 -32.97 -10.01
C LYS A 101 10.59 -31.55 -9.89
N PRO A 102 9.90 -30.62 -9.20
CA PRO A 102 10.40 -29.25 -9.03
C PRO A 102 11.81 -29.18 -8.43
N ASN A 103 12.12 -30.05 -7.46
CA ASN A 103 13.43 -30.12 -6.81
C ASN A 103 14.56 -30.69 -7.69
N GLU A 104 14.24 -31.21 -8.87
CA GLU A 104 15.22 -31.72 -9.84
C GLU A 104 15.54 -30.70 -10.93
N ILE A 105 14.81 -29.58 -11.01
CA ILE A 105 15.14 -28.49 -11.92
C ILE A 105 16.37 -27.76 -11.39
N LEU A 106 17.44 -27.79 -12.17
CA LEU A 106 18.70 -27.16 -11.82
C LEU A 106 18.57 -25.63 -11.89
N PRO A 107 19.00 -24.92 -10.82
CA PRO A 107 19.14 -23.48 -10.87
C PRO A 107 20.38 -23.11 -11.71
N PRO A 108 20.42 -21.92 -12.35
CA PRO A 108 21.51 -21.54 -13.25
C PRO A 108 22.91 -21.59 -12.61
N GLU A 109 22.98 -21.38 -11.29
CA GLU A 109 24.20 -21.43 -10.49
C GLU A 109 24.92 -22.78 -10.64
N LYS A 110 24.17 -23.89 -10.72
CA LYS A 110 24.76 -25.23 -10.82
C LYS A 110 25.51 -25.44 -12.14
N GLY A 111 24.94 -24.96 -13.25
CA GLY A 111 25.62 -24.99 -14.55
C GLY A 111 26.84 -24.07 -14.58
N ARG A 112 26.72 -22.87 -13.99
CA ARG A 112 27.83 -21.91 -13.87
C ARG A 112 28.98 -22.44 -13.03
N GLU A 113 28.70 -23.11 -11.91
CA GLU A 113 29.70 -23.76 -11.05
C GLU A 113 30.53 -24.76 -11.86
N VAL A 114 29.88 -25.69 -12.56
CA VAL A 114 30.55 -26.70 -13.39
C VAL A 114 31.35 -26.06 -14.53
N ALA A 115 30.79 -25.06 -15.20
CA ALA A 115 31.49 -24.35 -16.28
C ALA A 115 32.75 -23.63 -15.77
N LYS A 116 32.67 -23.01 -14.59
CA LYS A 116 33.80 -22.35 -13.92
C LYS A 116 34.88 -23.35 -13.55
N GLU A 117 34.52 -24.51 -12.98
CA GLU A 117 35.46 -25.59 -12.66
C GLU A 117 36.18 -26.12 -13.91
N LEU A 118 35.47 -26.22 -15.03
CA LEU A 118 36.01 -26.73 -16.30
C LEU A 118 36.72 -25.65 -17.14
N GLY A 119 36.66 -24.38 -16.73
CA GLY A 119 37.25 -23.24 -17.45
C GLY A 119 36.60 -22.95 -18.80
N ILE A 120 35.29 -23.19 -18.94
CA ILE A 120 34.52 -23.03 -20.19
C ILE A 120 33.34 -22.07 -20.00
N PRO A 121 32.84 -21.41 -21.07
CA PRO A 121 31.66 -20.56 -20.97
C PRO A 121 30.37 -21.39 -20.80
N TYR A 122 29.35 -20.77 -20.19
CA TYR A 122 28.04 -21.37 -19.92
C TYR A 122 26.91 -20.54 -20.52
N TYR A 123 25.95 -21.23 -21.13
CA TYR A 123 24.73 -20.66 -21.70
C TYR A 123 23.52 -21.54 -21.35
N GLU A 124 22.33 -20.95 -21.27
CA GLU A 124 21.07 -21.68 -21.17
C GLU A 124 20.21 -21.45 -22.42
N THR A 125 19.45 -22.47 -22.81
CA THR A 125 18.58 -22.43 -23.99
C THR A 125 17.21 -23.00 -23.70
N SER A 126 16.20 -22.39 -24.32
CA SER A 126 14.88 -22.99 -24.48
C SER A 126 14.49 -22.92 -25.95
N VAL A 127 14.27 -24.09 -26.56
CA VAL A 127 13.71 -24.16 -27.91
C VAL A 127 12.23 -23.76 -27.88
N VAL A 128 11.52 -24.03 -26.78
CA VAL A 128 10.09 -23.67 -26.63
C VAL A 128 9.93 -22.15 -26.57
N ALA A 129 10.74 -21.48 -25.75
CA ALA A 129 10.72 -20.03 -25.61
C ALA A 129 11.56 -19.29 -26.68
N GLN A 130 12.20 -20.03 -27.61
CA GLN A 130 13.15 -19.49 -28.60
C GLN A 130 14.25 -18.62 -27.97
N PHE A 131 14.65 -18.95 -26.74
CA PHE A 131 15.63 -18.19 -25.97
C PHE A 131 17.02 -18.82 -26.02
N GLY A 132 18.05 -17.99 -26.16
CA GLY A 132 19.45 -18.38 -26.03
C GLY A 132 20.02 -19.21 -27.18
N VAL A 133 19.17 -19.69 -28.10
CA VAL A 133 19.60 -20.55 -29.21
C VAL A 133 20.62 -19.82 -30.08
N LYS A 134 20.30 -18.61 -30.56
CA LYS A 134 21.23 -17.80 -31.37
C LYS A 134 22.52 -17.48 -30.61
N ASP A 135 22.42 -17.13 -29.33
CA ASP A 135 23.58 -16.80 -28.49
C ASP A 135 24.57 -17.96 -28.42
N VAL A 136 24.08 -19.20 -28.28
CA VAL A 136 24.93 -20.40 -28.28
C VAL A 136 25.67 -20.55 -29.60
N PHE A 137 25.00 -20.40 -30.73
CA PHE A 137 25.64 -20.50 -32.05
C PHE A 137 26.68 -19.39 -32.28
N ASP A 138 26.32 -18.13 -32.04
CA ASP A 138 27.23 -16.99 -32.21
C ASP A 138 28.48 -17.14 -31.34
N ASN A 139 28.31 -17.55 -30.08
CA ASN A 139 29.43 -17.70 -29.15
C ASN A 139 30.27 -18.96 -29.40
N ALA A 140 29.67 -20.04 -29.91
CA ALA A 140 30.43 -21.19 -30.41
C ALA A 140 31.33 -20.78 -31.59
N ILE A 141 30.80 -19.98 -32.52
CA ILE A 141 31.55 -19.45 -33.67
C ILE A 141 32.71 -18.57 -33.20
N ARG A 142 32.46 -17.62 -32.29
CA ARG A 142 33.51 -16.79 -31.68
C ARG A 142 34.61 -17.64 -31.06
N ALA A 143 34.24 -18.66 -30.28
CA ALA A 143 35.20 -19.57 -29.66
C ALA A 143 36.07 -20.31 -30.70
N ALA A 144 35.45 -20.84 -31.76
CA ALA A 144 36.14 -21.51 -32.86
C ALA A 144 37.11 -20.58 -33.60
N LEU A 145 36.65 -19.38 -33.96
CA LEU A 145 37.44 -18.38 -34.70
C LEU A 145 38.64 -17.88 -33.88
N ILE A 146 38.46 -17.66 -32.57
CA ILE A 146 39.55 -17.30 -31.66
C ILE A 146 40.57 -18.43 -31.58
N SER A 147 40.13 -19.68 -31.36
CA SER A 147 41.03 -20.84 -31.33
C SER A 147 41.81 -20.97 -32.64
N ARG A 148 41.13 -20.79 -33.79
CA ARG A 148 41.77 -20.79 -35.11
C ARG A 148 42.79 -19.68 -35.29
N ARG A 149 42.52 -18.47 -34.79
CA ARG A 149 43.48 -17.35 -34.79
C ARG A 149 44.73 -17.67 -33.98
N HIS A 150 44.59 -18.31 -32.82
CA HIS A 150 45.74 -18.76 -32.02
C HIS A 150 46.62 -19.76 -32.77
N LEU A 151 46.02 -20.62 -33.60
CA LEU A 151 46.75 -21.59 -34.44
C LEU A 151 47.31 -20.97 -35.73
N GLN A 152 46.71 -19.87 -36.24
CA GLN A 152 47.03 -19.26 -37.53
C GLN A 152 47.14 -17.72 -37.41
N PHE A 153 48.16 -17.25 -36.69
CA PHE A 153 48.29 -15.85 -36.26
C PHE A 153 48.36 -14.82 -37.41
N TRP A 154 48.73 -15.24 -38.63
CA TRP A 154 48.79 -14.39 -39.82
C TRP A 154 47.41 -13.98 -40.37
N LYS A 155 46.30 -14.57 -39.89
CA LYS A 155 44.94 -14.24 -40.33
C LYS A 155 44.43 -12.94 -39.70
N SER A 156 44.76 -11.81 -40.31
CA SER A 156 44.39 -10.47 -39.86
C SER A 156 42.88 -10.23 -39.79
N HIS A 157 42.10 -10.85 -40.67
CA HIS A 157 40.63 -10.70 -40.70
C HIS A 157 39.93 -11.29 -39.47
N LEU A 158 40.62 -12.07 -38.62
CA LEU A 158 40.10 -12.59 -37.35
C LEU A 158 40.45 -11.71 -36.14
N ARG A 159 41.10 -10.55 -36.35
CA ARG A 159 41.60 -9.71 -35.26
C ARG A 159 40.50 -9.11 -34.39
N ASN A 160 39.36 -8.80 -35.01
CA ASN A 160 38.24 -8.10 -34.39
C ASN A 160 37.16 -9.04 -33.83
N VAL A 161 37.34 -10.36 -33.97
CA VAL A 161 36.41 -11.35 -33.42
C VAL A 161 36.40 -11.21 -31.90
N GLN A 162 35.20 -11.03 -31.34
CA GLN A 162 34.99 -10.84 -29.92
C GLN A 162 35.13 -12.18 -29.18
N ARG A 163 35.50 -12.13 -27.90
CA ARG A 163 35.40 -13.31 -27.03
C ARG A 163 33.93 -13.73 -26.87
N PRO A 164 33.65 -15.01 -26.56
CA PRO A 164 32.30 -15.43 -26.20
C PRO A 164 31.69 -14.48 -25.17
N LEU A 165 30.53 -13.91 -25.52
CA LEU A 165 29.84 -12.89 -24.73
C LEU A 165 29.06 -13.54 -23.60
N LEU A 166 28.79 -12.77 -22.54
CA LEU A 166 27.90 -13.20 -21.47
C LEU A 166 26.45 -13.20 -21.96
N GLN A 167 25.68 -14.20 -21.55
CA GLN A 167 24.26 -14.27 -21.84
C GLN A 167 23.47 -13.41 -20.86
N ALA A 168 22.54 -12.60 -21.37
CA ALA A 168 21.56 -11.96 -20.51
C ALA A 168 20.69 -13.04 -19.82
N PRO A 169 20.29 -12.87 -18.54
CA PRO A 169 19.37 -13.79 -17.90
C PRO A 169 18.02 -13.87 -18.63
N PHE A 170 17.39 -15.04 -18.61
CA PHE A 170 16.03 -15.17 -19.12
C PHE A 170 15.04 -14.45 -18.20
N LEU A 171 14.27 -13.55 -18.80
CA LEU A 171 13.20 -12.83 -18.13
C LEU A 171 11.87 -13.53 -18.49
N PRO A 172 11.26 -14.31 -17.58
CA PRO A 172 9.94 -14.88 -17.83
C PRO A 172 8.93 -13.75 -18.04
N PRO A 173 7.85 -13.98 -18.83
CA PRO A 173 6.80 -12.99 -19.02
C PRO A 173 6.21 -12.58 -17.66
N LYS A 174 5.93 -11.28 -17.50
CA LYS A 174 5.28 -10.77 -16.29
C LYS A 174 3.95 -11.51 -16.12
N PRO A 175 3.63 -12.05 -14.92
CA PRO A 175 2.33 -12.65 -14.70
C PRO A 175 1.23 -11.61 -14.99
N PRO A 176 0.06 -12.03 -15.50
CA PRO A 176 -1.06 -11.12 -15.67
C PRO A 176 -1.42 -10.48 -14.32
N PRO A 177 -1.89 -9.22 -14.29
CA PRO A 177 -2.39 -8.60 -13.07
C PRO A 177 -3.48 -9.48 -12.43
N PRO A 178 -3.57 -9.52 -11.10
CA PRO A 178 -4.68 -10.22 -10.45
C PRO A 178 -6.01 -9.60 -10.90
N ILE A 179 -7.01 -10.46 -11.08
CA ILE A 179 -8.37 -9.99 -11.36
C ILE A 179 -8.91 -9.40 -10.04
N ILE A 180 -9.03 -8.08 -9.99
CA ILE A 180 -9.65 -7.38 -8.85
C ILE A 180 -11.17 -7.45 -9.04
N ILE A 181 -11.85 -8.17 -8.17
CA ILE A 181 -13.32 -8.19 -8.12
C ILE A 181 -13.74 -7.11 -7.13
N VAL A 182 -14.31 -6.02 -7.65
CA VAL A 182 -14.97 -5.00 -6.81
C VAL A 182 -16.38 -5.52 -6.52
N PRO A 183 -16.78 -5.70 -5.25
CA PRO A 183 -18.13 -6.12 -4.90
C PRO A 183 -19.18 -5.11 -5.40
N ASP A 184 -20.38 -5.60 -5.72
CA ASP A 184 -21.51 -4.73 -6.06
C ASP A 184 -21.90 -3.85 -4.86
N PRO A 185 -22.28 -2.58 -5.09
CA PRO A 185 -22.61 -1.66 -4.00
C PRO A 185 -23.93 -2.03 -3.31
N PRO A 186 -24.06 -1.81 -1.99
CA PRO A 186 -25.33 -1.95 -1.27
C PRO A 186 -26.32 -0.84 -1.68
N SER A 187 -27.59 -1.21 -1.79
CA SER A 187 -28.62 -0.52 -2.58
C SER A 187 -29.29 0.71 -1.93
N ASN A 188 -28.83 1.26 -0.80
CA ASN A 188 -29.46 2.44 -0.19
C ASN A 188 -28.45 3.38 0.49
N ASN A 189 -28.59 4.69 0.29
CA ASN A 189 -27.71 5.74 0.84
C ASN A 189 -28.10 6.18 2.26
N GLU A 190 -29.39 6.13 2.61
CA GLU A 190 -29.89 6.65 3.89
C GLU A 190 -29.48 5.79 5.09
N GLU A 191 -29.28 4.49 4.89
CA GLU A 191 -28.86 3.55 5.93
C GLU A 191 -27.33 3.52 6.15
N ARG A 192 -26.53 4.17 5.28
CA ARG A 192 -25.06 4.06 5.31
C ARG A 192 -24.43 4.62 6.58
N PRO A 193 -24.86 5.78 7.13
CA PRO A 193 -24.36 6.23 8.42
C PRO A 193 -24.61 5.22 9.55
N ALA A 194 -25.80 4.61 9.60
CA ALA A 194 -26.10 3.59 10.61
C ALA A 194 -25.24 2.34 10.42
N HIS A 195 -25.07 1.90 9.17
CA HIS A 195 -24.24 0.75 8.82
C HIS A 195 -22.77 0.96 9.23
N LEU A 196 -22.24 2.19 9.17
CA LEU A 196 -20.89 2.51 9.64
C LEU A 196 -20.69 2.34 11.16
N LEU A 197 -21.76 2.18 11.95
CA LEU A 197 -21.64 1.83 13.36
C LEU A 197 -21.55 0.31 13.58
N GLU A 198 -22.14 -0.48 12.67
CA GLU A 198 -22.13 -1.95 12.70
C GLU A 198 -20.87 -2.51 12.03
N ASP A 199 -20.47 -1.90 10.91
CA ASP A 199 -19.27 -2.17 10.14
C ASP A 199 -18.38 -0.91 10.15
N PRO A 200 -17.51 -0.75 11.17
CA PRO A 200 -16.85 0.51 11.51
C PRO A 200 -15.61 0.76 10.64
N LEU A 201 -15.81 0.78 9.33
CA LEU A 201 -14.76 1.03 8.36
C LEU A 201 -14.18 2.43 8.54
N CYS A 202 -12.84 2.50 8.63
CA CYS A 202 -12.10 3.74 8.90
C CYS A 202 -12.33 4.34 10.29
N ALA A 203 -12.76 3.55 11.28
CA ALA A 203 -12.86 4.03 12.67
C ALA A 203 -11.56 4.69 13.15
N ASP A 204 -11.73 5.75 13.93
CA ASP A 204 -10.64 6.57 14.49
C ASP A 204 -10.80 6.81 16.00
N VAL A 205 -11.90 6.29 16.59
CA VAL A 205 -12.15 6.30 18.03
C VAL A 205 -12.70 4.95 18.51
N ILE A 206 -12.27 4.55 19.71
CA ILE A 206 -12.77 3.40 20.46
C ILE A 206 -13.41 3.92 21.75
N LEU A 207 -14.69 3.64 21.92
CA LEU A 207 -15.44 3.92 23.15
C LEU A 207 -15.44 2.65 24.01
N VAL A 208 -14.82 2.71 25.19
CA VAL A 208 -14.70 1.58 26.12
C VAL A 208 -15.74 1.73 27.23
N LEU A 209 -16.71 0.83 27.26
CA LEU A 209 -17.76 0.76 28.28
C LEU A 209 -17.48 -0.39 29.24
N GLN A 210 -17.77 -0.17 30.52
CA GLN A 210 -17.68 -1.19 31.57
C GLN A 210 -16.33 -1.95 31.56
N GLU A 211 -15.24 -1.23 31.23
CA GLU A 211 -13.85 -1.71 31.11
C GLU A 211 -13.60 -2.83 30.07
N LYS A 212 -14.63 -3.32 29.35
CA LYS A 212 -14.50 -4.50 28.48
C LYS A 212 -15.13 -4.32 27.10
N ILE A 213 -16.24 -3.60 27.02
CA ILE A 213 -17.02 -3.50 25.79
C ILE A 213 -16.43 -2.38 24.95
N LYS A 214 -15.86 -2.73 23.79
CA LYS A 214 -15.31 -1.77 22.83
C LYS A 214 -16.35 -1.50 21.73
N ILE A 215 -16.64 -0.23 21.50
CA ILE A 215 -17.46 0.24 20.38
C ILE A 215 -16.57 1.13 19.51
N TYR A 216 -16.40 0.74 18.26
CA TYR A 216 -15.64 1.50 17.28
C TYR A 216 -16.55 2.55 16.64
N ALA A 217 -16.07 3.78 16.50
CA ALA A 217 -16.84 4.89 15.99
C ALA A 217 -15.95 5.90 15.24
N HIS A 218 -16.57 6.99 14.79
CA HIS A 218 -15.97 8.04 13.97
C HIS A 218 -16.04 9.39 14.66
N LYS A 219 -14.90 10.04 14.92
CA LYS A 219 -14.83 11.37 15.54
C LYS A 219 -15.70 12.36 14.80
N ILE A 220 -15.66 12.36 13.47
CA ILE A 220 -16.43 13.32 12.65
C ILE A 220 -17.95 13.21 12.88
N TYR A 221 -18.50 12.00 13.00
CA TYR A 221 -19.93 11.80 13.26
C TYR A 221 -20.31 12.20 14.69
N LEU A 222 -19.52 11.79 15.68
CA LEU A 222 -19.76 12.15 17.07
C LEU A 222 -19.64 13.66 17.31
N SER A 223 -18.58 14.29 16.79
CA SER A 223 -18.29 15.71 16.89
C SER A 223 -19.31 16.59 16.17
N THR A 224 -19.81 16.17 15.01
CA THR A 224 -20.78 16.98 14.25
C THR A 224 -22.19 16.92 14.84
N SER A 225 -22.47 15.90 15.67
CA SER A 225 -23.76 15.69 16.32
C SER A 225 -23.79 16.04 17.81
N SER A 226 -22.63 16.11 18.49
CA SER A 226 -22.52 16.48 19.91
C SER A 226 -21.37 17.45 20.14
N SER A 227 -21.66 18.60 20.74
CA SER A 227 -20.62 19.56 21.16
C SER A 227 -19.72 18.99 22.24
N LYS A 228 -20.24 18.12 23.12
CA LYS A 228 -19.42 17.48 24.15
C LYS A 228 -18.34 16.59 23.54
N PHE A 229 -18.67 15.81 22.51
CA PHE A 229 -17.67 15.03 21.77
C PHE A 229 -16.72 15.92 20.96
N TYR A 230 -17.22 17.00 20.35
CA TYR A 230 -16.39 17.97 19.64
C TYR A 230 -15.30 18.55 20.56
N ASP A 231 -15.69 19.04 21.74
CA ASP A 231 -14.76 19.61 22.72
C ASP A 231 -13.79 18.55 23.27
N LEU A 232 -14.31 17.33 23.52
CA LEU A 232 -13.51 16.20 23.98
C LEU A 232 -12.37 15.86 23.01
N PHE A 233 -12.65 15.79 21.72
CA PHE A 233 -11.63 15.41 20.72
C PHE A 233 -10.68 16.54 20.32
N LEU A 234 -10.97 17.78 20.72
CA LEU A 234 -10.05 18.92 20.58
C LEU A 234 -9.17 19.15 21.80
N MET A 235 -9.34 18.37 22.88
CA MET A 235 -8.49 18.47 24.06
C MET A 235 -7.02 18.18 23.73
N ASP A 236 -6.12 19.01 24.24
CA ASP A 236 -4.69 18.76 24.15
C ASP A 236 -4.30 17.60 25.09
N LEU A 237 -3.86 16.48 24.51
CA LEU A 237 -3.44 15.29 25.26
C LEU A 237 -1.96 15.29 25.64
N SER A 238 -1.22 16.38 25.38
CA SER A 238 0.12 16.55 25.92
C SER A 238 0.07 16.76 27.44
N GLU A 239 0.97 16.10 28.16
CA GLU A 239 0.95 16.02 29.62
C GLU A 239 1.18 17.39 30.26
N GLU A 240 0.20 17.89 31.02
CA GLU A 240 0.46 18.80 32.15
C GLU A 240 -0.30 18.34 33.41
N ASP A 241 0.51 18.21 34.47
CA ASP A 241 0.26 18.29 35.91
C ASP A 241 -0.12 17.06 36.76
N GLN A 242 0.93 16.56 37.46
CA GLN A 242 0.84 16.01 38.82
C GLN A 242 0.53 17.14 39.82
N GLN A 243 -0.44 16.92 40.71
CA GLN A 243 -0.97 17.90 41.65
C GLN A 243 -0.03 18.26 42.84
N SER A 244 0.07 19.57 43.08
CA SER A 244 0.10 20.30 44.37
C SER A 244 1.24 20.11 45.41
N THR A 245 1.95 21.20 45.72
CA THR A 245 2.17 21.71 47.10
C THR A 245 2.33 23.23 47.12
N ALA A 246 1.82 23.87 48.18
CA ALA A 246 1.51 25.28 48.35
C ALA A 246 2.68 26.30 48.47
N GLY A 247 2.40 27.56 48.12
CA GLY A 247 3.18 28.75 48.55
C GLY A 247 2.90 30.00 47.71
N HIS A 248 2.39 31.07 48.33
CA HIS A 248 1.88 32.32 47.76
C HIS A 248 2.68 33.04 46.67
N GLY A 249 1.96 33.64 45.71
CA GLY A 249 2.43 34.76 44.90
C GLY A 249 1.51 35.11 43.73
N PHE A 250 0.77 36.21 43.87
CA PHE A 250 0.02 36.99 42.87
C PHE A 250 0.08 36.55 41.38
N GLY A 251 -1.10 36.17 40.87
CA GLY A 251 -1.65 36.27 39.50
C GLY A 251 -0.76 36.31 38.27
N VAL A 252 -1.02 35.39 37.32
CA VAL A 252 -1.39 35.76 35.94
C VAL A 252 -2.34 34.70 35.35
N ALA A 253 -3.54 35.12 34.98
CA ALA A 253 -4.37 34.43 34.00
C ALA A 253 -3.95 34.90 32.59
N VAL A 254 -3.58 33.97 31.70
CA VAL A 254 -3.34 34.23 30.26
C VAL A 254 -4.14 33.16 29.49
N THR A 255 -5.42 33.39 29.24
CA THR A 255 -6.05 34.06 28.06
C THR A 255 -6.11 33.21 26.79
N ALA A 256 -7.18 32.42 26.68
CA ALA A 256 -7.90 32.23 25.42
C ALA A 256 -8.77 33.47 25.16
N ALA A 257 -8.13 34.59 24.86
CA ALA A 257 -8.75 35.84 24.38
C ALA A 257 -7.63 36.79 23.95
N ALA A 258 -7.06 36.56 22.77
CA ALA A 258 -6.15 37.51 22.13
C ALA A 258 -6.35 37.47 20.61
N GLU A 259 -7.57 37.74 20.16
CA GLU A 259 -7.77 38.43 18.91
C GLU A 259 -8.61 39.69 19.16
N ARG A 260 -8.07 40.81 18.68
CA ARG A 260 -8.70 42.12 18.42
C ARG A 260 -8.45 43.26 19.41
N MET A 261 -7.52 44.11 18.94
CA MET A 261 -7.48 45.58 19.01
C MET A 261 -6.51 46.22 20.02
N LEU A 262 -5.31 46.49 19.50
CA LEU A 262 -4.65 47.79 19.65
C LEU A 262 -5.55 48.85 18.98
N HIS A 263 -6.06 49.82 19.73
CA HIS A 263 -6.20 51.21 19.29
C HIS A 263 -6.48 52.10 20.51
N GLN A 264 -5.53 52.96 20.85
CA GLN A 264 -5.69 54.17 21.65
C GLN A 264 -5.02 55.25 20.78
N GLU A 265 -5.75 56.22 20.24
CA GLU A 265 -6.44 57.38 20.83
C GLU A 265 -7.72 57.67 20.00
N GLU A 266 -8.83 58.28 20.42
CA GLU A 266 -9.15 59.28 21.45
C GLU A 266 -10.69 59.25 21.70
N ARG A 267 -11.10 59.55 22.95
CA ARG A 267 -12.32 60.27 23.40
C ARG A 267 -13.75 59.69 23.26
N HIS A 268 -14.33 59.59 24.47
CA HIS A 268 -15.63 60.08 24.94
C HIS A 268 -16.97 59.38 24.57
N HIS A 269 -17.52 58.73 25.61
CA HIS A 269 -18.88 58.84 26.16
C HIS A 269 -20.09 58.39 25.32
N GLY A 270 -20.89 57.46 25.89
CA GLY A 270 -22.34 57.42 25.65
C GLY A 270 -22.97 56.03 25.73
N ARG A 271 -23.79 55.83 26.76
CA ARG A 271 -24.74 54.73 27.00
C ARG A 271 -25.65 54.41 25.79
N ASP A 272 -25.97 53.13 25.54
CA ASP A 272 -27.28 52.49 25.83
C ASP A 272 -27.56 51.20 25.03
N PHE A 273 -28.29 50.31 25.75
CA PHE A 273 -29.10 49.12 25.47
C PHE A 273 -29.57 48.71 24.02
N LEU A 274 -29.64 47.37 23.85
CA LEU A 274 -30.62 46.49 23.11
C LEU A 274 -30.43 46.04 21.64
N LEU A 275 -30.55 44.71 21.51
CA LEU A 275 -31.30 43.88 20.54
C LEU A 275 -30.98 43.86 19.03
N ARG A 276 -30.94 42.60 18.55
CA ARG A 276 -31.58 42.04 17.34
C ARG A 276 -30.66 41.76 16.13
N ALA A 277 -30.91 40.56 15.60
CA ALA A 277 -30.36 39.98 14.39
C ALA A 277 -30.53 40.87 13.14
N ALA A 278 -29.58 40.74 12.22
CA ALA A 278 -29.83 40.98 10.81
C ALA A 278 -28.89 40.13 9.94
N SER A 279 -29.53 39.37 9.06
CA SER A 279 -29.06 38.91 7.75
C SER A 279 -28.26 39.97 7.00
N PHE A 280 -27.28 39.57 6.18
CA PHE A 280 -26.86 40.40 5.06
C PHE A 280 -26.46 39.56 3.84
N ASP A 281 -26.96 40.06 2.72
CA ASP A 281 -26.98 39.51 1.37
C ASP A 281 -25.67 39.65 0.60
N ILE A 282 -25.66 38.83 -0.45
CA ILE A 282 -24.82 38.74 -1.66
C ILE A 282 -24.37 40.10 -2.22
N CYS A 283 -23.14 40.14 -2.72
CA CYS A 283 -22.75 41.09 -3.76
C CYS A 283 -21.91 40.39 -4.84
N GLU A 284 -22.45 40.39 -6.06
CA GLU A 284 -21.86 39.94 -7.31
C GLU A 284 -21.42 41.20 -8.08
N SER A 285 -20.22 41.21 -8.66
CA SER A 285 -19.82 42.21 -9.66
C SER A 285 -18.69 41.67 -10.54
N ALA A 286 -18.94 41.67 -11.85
CA ALA A 286 -18.03 41.32 -12.92
C ALA A 286 -17.29 42.57 -13.46
N GLU A 287 -16.09 42.36 -14.03
CA GLU A 287 -15.64 42.78 -15.38
C GLU A 287 -14.10 42.98 -15.49
N GLU A 288 -13.64 42.87 -16.74
CA GLU A 288 -12.32 42.47 -17.25
C GLU A 288 -11.27 43.59 -17.42
N ALA A 289 -10.05 43.12 -17.75
CA ALA A 289 -9.05 43.65 -18.71
C ALA A 289 -7.70 44.18 -18.15
N GLY A 290 -6.59 43.56 -18.61
CA GLY A 290 -5.18 43.85 -18.29
C GLY A 290 -4.54 44.94 -19.19
N PRO A 291 -3.24 44.88 -19.60
CA PRO A 291 -2.12 44.02 -19.20
C PRO A 291 -0.83 44.82 -18.82
N GLY A 292 0.16 44.19 -18.16
CA GLY A 292 1.47 44.83 -17.94
C GLY A 292 2.49 44.06 -17.10
N GLN A 293 3.40 43.37 -17.78
CA GLN A 293 4.76 42.93 -17.40
C GLN A 293 5.20 43.03 -15.92
N ARG A 294 5.52 41.88 -15.30
CA ARG A 294 6.65 41.75 -14.35
C ARG A 294 7.24 40.33 -14.38
N LYS A 295 8.58 40.29 -14.40
CA LYS A 295 9.49 39.14 -14.54
C LYS A 295 9.42 38.18 -13.33
N PRO A 296 9.84 36.90 -13.51
CA PRO A 296 9.78 35.88 -12.48
C PRO A 296 10.90 36.08 -11.45
N CYS A 297 10.58 36.00 -10.16
CA CYS A 297 11.57 35.92 -9.10
C CYS A 297 11.61 34.48 -8.60
N LEU A 298 12.52 33.69 -9.18
CA LEU A 298 12.98 32.42 -8.66
C LEU A 298 13.62 32.68 -7.28
N ARG A 299 13.01 32.17 -6.21
CA ARG A 299 13.71 31.91 -4.95
C ARG A 299 13.79 30.42 -4.76
N ALA A 300 14.97 29.88 -5.08
CA ALA A 300 15.42 28.61 -4.54
C ALA A 300 15.45 28.74 -3.02
N SER A 301 14.66 27.93 -2.32
CA SER A 301 14.83 27.71 -0.89
C SER A 301 15.49 26.34 -0.71
N THR A 302 16.67 26.40 -0.12
CA THR A 302 17.61 25.33 0.15
C THR A 302 17.00 24.30 1.09
N SER A 303 16.87 23.06 0.61
CA SER A 303 16.61 21.89 1.44
C SER A 303 17.91 21.46 2.12
N ASP A 304 18.02 21.69 3.42
CA ASP A 304 18.97 21.00 4.29
C ASP A 304 18.26 20.69 5.62
N GLY A 305 18.06 19.39 5.90
CA GLY A 305 17.29 19.01 7.09
C GLY A 305 17.06 17.52 7.34
N ILE A 306 18.03 16.67 7.01
CA ILE A 306 18.35 15.42 7.75
C ILE A 306 17.22 14.38 7.88
N LEU A 307 17.25 13.42 6.95
CA LEU A 307 16.89 12.04 7.21
C LEU A 307 17.78 11.47 8.33
N ARG A 308 17.22 11.25 9.52
CA ARG A 308 17.80 10.36 10.52
C ARG A 308 17.00 9.07 10.56
N GLY A 309 17.40 8.12 9.73
CA GLY A 309 17.07 6.73 9.93
C GLY A 309 17.76 6.22 11.20
N ASN A 310 16.99 5.69 12.15
CA ASN A 310 17.54 4.92 13.25
C ASN A 310 16.98 3.51 13.19
N ARG A 311 17.90 2.56 13.05
CA ARG A 311 17.68 1.12 13.10
C ARG A 311 17.26 0.69 14.51
N TYR A 312 16.51 -0.42 14.52
CA TYR A 312 16.19 -1.31 15.63
C TYR A 312 17.26 -1.41 16.72
N GLU A 313 16.87 -1.17 17.99
CA GLU A 313 16.80 -2.18 19.07
C GLU A 313 16.43 -1.52 20.42
N ASN A 314 15.55 -2.20 21.17
CA ASN A 314 15.21 -2.07 22.60
C ASN A 314 14.47 -0.83 23.13
N GLY A 315 13.24 -1.08 23.62
CA GLY A 315 12.62 -0.34 24.72
C GLY A 315 11.15 0.00 24.52
N GLU A 316 10.25 -0.92 24.88
CA GLU A 316 8.83 -0.64 25.08
C GLU A 316 8.64 0.48 26.13
N ARG A 317 8.45 1.71 25.65
CA ARG A 317 7.75 2.79 26.38
C ARG A 317 7.24 3.78 25.35
N GLY A 318 6.16 3.39 24.67
CA GLY A 318 5.38 4.29 23.83
C GLY A 318 4.83 5.43 24.68
N LEU A 319 5.03 6.64 24.20
CA LEU A 319 4.57 7.91 24.76
C LEU A 319 3.03 7.89 24.92
N ARG A 320 2.50 7.46 26.06
CA ARG A 320 1.04 7.44 26.32
C ARG A 320 0.58 8.87 26.58
N ARG A 321 -0.04 9.50 25.59
CA ARG A 321 -0.72 10.81 25.74
C ARG A 321 -2.15 10.57 26.17
N GLY A 322 -2.53 11.03 27.36
CA GLY A 322 -3.87 10.84 27.89
C GLY A 322 -4.20 11.72 29.09
N ARG A 323 -5.51 11.89 29.36
CA ARG A 323 -6.04 12.69 30.47
C ARG A 323 -7.14 11.93 31.22
N ASN A 324 -7.21 12.16 32.52
CA ASN A 324 -8.36 11.80 33.35
C ASN A 324 -9.44 12.89 33.20
N LEU A 325 -10.70 12.46 33.02
CA LEU A 325 -11.83 13.34 32.71
C LEU A 325 -12.91 13.35 33.80
N SER A 326 -12.68 12.69 34.95
CA SER A 326 -13.69 12.54 36.00
C SER A 326 -14.17 13.88 36.58
N SER A 327 -13.33 14.93 36.51
CA SER A 327 -13.69 16.30 36.91
C SER A 327 -14.31 17.13 35.78
N TRP A 328 -14.09 16.74 34.53
CA TRP A 328 -14.56 17.48 33.34
C TRP A 328 -15.95 17.03 32.88
N SER A 329 -16.26 15.74 33.02
CA SER A 329 -17.53 15.17 32.59
C SER A 329 -17.95 14.01 33.47
N ARG A 330 -19.26 13.87 33.66
CA ARG A 330 -19.87 12.70 34.28
C ARG A 330 -20.01 11.52 33.32
N ALA A 331 -19.82 11.74 32.02
CA ALA A 331 -19.93 10.71 30.98
C ALA A 331 -18.61 10.00 30.68
N PHE A 332 -17.47 10.64 30.95
CA PHE A 332 -16.15 10.18 30.51
C PHE A 332 -15.18 10.07 31.69
N THR A 333 -14.46 8.96 31.78
CA THR A 333 -13.46 8.73 32.82
C THR A 333 -12.06 9.11 32.34
N SER A 334 -11.73 8.82 31.07
CA SER A 334 -10.42 9.18 30.50
C SER A 334 -10.46 9.23 28.98
N ILE A 335 -9.49 9.93 28.38
CA ILE A 335 -9.21 9.95 26.95
C ILE A 335 -7.71 9.77 26.74
N GLN A 336 -7.32 8.99 25.74
CA GLN A 336 -5.92 8.72 25.43
C GLN A 336 -5.74 8.29 23.96
N GLU A 337 -4.54 8.46 23.42
CA GLU A 337 -4.17 7.91 22.12
C GLU A 337 -3.44 6.58 22.28
N GLU A 338 -3.91 5.54 21.60
CA GLU A 338 -3.32 4.20 21.66
C GLU A 338 -3.23 3.58 20.26
N MET A 339 -2.16 2.81 20.02
CA MET A 339 -2.11 1.91 18.86
C MET A 339 -3.08 0.75 19.10
N ALA A 340 -4.09 0.63 18.26
CA ALA A 340 -5.09 -0.42 18.32
C ALA A 340 -5.18 -1.13 16.97
N GLU A 341 -5.61 -2.40 16.99
CA GLU A 341 -5.93 -3.12 15.76
C GLU A 341 -7.30 -2.67 15.25
N ASP A 342 -7.32 -2.26 13.98
CA ASP A 342 -8.55 -2.01 13.24
C ASP A 342 -9.33 -3.32 13.09
N PRO A 343 -10.63 -3.34 13.44
CA PRO A 343 -11.39 -4.58 13.57
C PRO A 343 -11.67 -5.28 12.22
N LEU A 344 -11.49 -4.59 11.10
CA LEU A 344 -11.82 -5.10 9.77
C LEU A 344 -10.57 -5.43 8.96
N THR A 345 -9.56 -4.56 9.05
CA THR A 345 -8.31 -4.70 8.30
C THR A 345 -7.22 -5.42 9.08
N TYR A 346 -7.38 -5.58 10.40
CA TYR A 346 -6.38 -6.14 11.33
C TYR A 346 -5.04 -5.41 11.31
N LYS A 347 -5.01 -4.19 10.75
CA LYS A 347 -3.83 -3.33 10.75
C LYS A 347 -3.78 -2.52 12.05
N SER A 348 -2.58 -2.33 12.59
CA SER A 348 -2.39 -1.46 13.74
C SER A 348 -2.47 0.01 13.30
N LYS A 349 -3.37 0.78 13.92
CA LYS A 349 -3.61 2.21 13.66
C LYS A 349 -3.66 2.96 14.98
N LEU A 350 -3.21 4.22 14.97
CA LEU A 350 -3.39 5.11 16.11
C LEU A 350 -4.87 5.49 16.23
N MET A 351 -5.50 5.16 17.36
CA MET A 351 -6.90 5.46 17.64
C MET A 351 -7.02 6.24 18.95
N VAL A 352 -8.04 7.09 19.03
CA VAL A 352 -8.41 7.72 20.30
C VAL A 352 -9.26 6.75 21.10
N VAL A 353 -8.85 6.44 22.33
CA VAL A 353 -9.57 5.57 23.24
C VAL A 353 -10.21 6.43 24.32
N VAL A 354 -11.54 6.42 24.37
CA VAL A 354 -12.33 7.11 25.40
C VAL A 354 -12.93 6.07 26.32
N LYS A 355 -12.62 6.16 27.62
CA LYS A 355 -13.28 5.35 28.65
C LYS A 355 -14.53 6.06 29.11
N MET A 356 -15.66 5.37 29.01
CA MET A 356 -16.97 5.85 29.42
C MET A 356 -17.19 5.53 30.90
N ASP A 357 -17.95 6.39 31.59
CA ASP A 357 -18.32 6.15 32.98
C ASP A 357 -19.14 4.86 33.15
N ALA A 358 -19.00 4.19 34.30
CA ALA A 358 -19.65 2.91 34.57
C ALA A 358 -21.19 2.97 34.59
N SER A 359 -21.77 4.17 34.77
CA SER A 359 -23.21 4.38 34.67
C SER A 359 -23.77 4.18 33.24
N ILE A 360 -22.94 4.29 32.21
CA ILE A 360 -23.36 4.22 30.81
C ILE A 360 -23.60 2.75 30.40
N GLN A 361 -24.86 2.40 30.18
CA GLN A 361 -25.26 1.06 29.78
C GLN A 361 -25.09 0.83 28.26
N PRO A 362 -24.53 -0.31 27.82
CA PRO A 362 -24.22 -0.55 26.41
C PRO A 362 -25.43 -0.52 25.46
N GLY A 363 -26.57 -1.08 25.85
CA GLY A 363 -27.79 -1.09 25.01
C GLY A 363 -28.31 0.32 24.73
N PRO A 364 -28.70 1.08 25.77
CA PRO A 364 -29.12 2.47 25.62
C PRO A 364 -28.06 3.36 24.94
N PHE A 365 -26.77 3.14 25.22
CA PHE A 365 -25.70 3.90 24.57
C PHE A 365 -25.60 3.61 23.07
N ARG A 366 -25.84 2.38 22.60
CA ARG A 366 -25.91 2.08 21.16
C ARG A 366 -27.03 2.83 20.47
N ALA A 367 -28.20 2.98 21.12
CA ALA A 367 -29.29 3.80 20.59
C ALA A 367 -28.90 5.29 20.50
N VAL A 368 -28.20 5.82 21.52
CA VAL A 368 -27.64 7.18 21.48
C VAL A 368 -26.64 7.34 20.34
N LEU A 369 -25.73 6.39 20.14
CA LEU A 369 -24.77 6.42 19.03
C LEU A 369 -25.48 6.38 17.68
N LYS A 370 -26.49 5.51 17.51
CA LYS A 370 -27.30 5.46 16.29
C LYS A 370 -27.92 6.83 16.01
N TYR A 371 -28.52 7.47 17.01
CA TYR A 371 -29.03 8.83 16.90
C TYR A 371 -27.96 9.84 16.49
N LEU A 372 -26.75 9.79 17.06
CA LEU A 372 -25.67 10.70 16.65
C LEU A 372 -25.25 10.50 15.19
N TYR A 373 -25.44 9.30 14.62
CA TYR A 373 -25.13 9.00 13.23
C TYR A 373 -26.27 9.32 12.26
N THR A 374 -27.53 9.12 12.67
CA THR A 374 -28.70 9.20 11.79
C THR A 374 -29.59 10.40 12.06
N GLY A 375 -29.61 10.95 13.28
CA GLY A 375 -30.60 11.94 13.72
C GLY A 375 -31.97 11.36 14.06
N GLU A 376 -32.09 10.04 14.06
CA GLU A 376 -33.34 9.31 14.27
C GLU A 376 -33.31 8.50 15.57
N LEU A 377 -34.47 8.37 16.20
CA LEU A 377 -34.69 7.53 17.38
C LEU A 377 -35.90 6.63 17.10
N ASP A 378 -35.76 5.32 17.32
CA ASP A 378 -36.87 4.37 17.21
C ASP A 378 -37.87 4.60 18.34
N GLU A 379 -39.14 4.81 17.99
CA GLU A 379 -40.22 5.01 18.96
C GLU A 379 -40.47 3.75 19.82
N ASN A 380 -40.08 2.57 19.33
CA ASN A 380 -40.26 1.29 20.01
C ASN A 380 -39.07 0.89 20.91
N GLU A 381 -38.11 1.79 21.08
CA GLU A 381 -36.93 1.55 21.90
C GLU A 381 -37.33 1.29 23.37
N ARG A 382 -36.76 0.24 23.97
CA ARG A 382 -37.28 -0.27 25.27
C ARG A 382 -36.82 0.57 26.46
N ASP A 383 -35.63 1.15 26.36
CA ASP A 383 -34.92 1.79 27.47
C ASP A 383 -34.87 3.32 27.34
N LEU A 384 -35.96 3.94 26.88
CA LEU A 384 -36.06 5.39 26.66
C LEU A 384 -35.56 6.23 27.85
N MET A 385 -35.91 5.86 29.08
CA MET A 385 -35.45 6.60 30.28
C MET A 385 -33.93 6.58 30.45
N HIS A 386 -33.29 5.43 30.17
CA HIS A 386 -31.82 5.33 30.22
C HIS A 386 -31.18 6.10 29.06
N ILE A 387 -31.81 6.12 27.87
CA ILE A 387 -31.37 6.93 26.73
C ILE A 387 -31.41 8.41 27.06
N ALA A 388 -32.50 8.90 27.66
CA ALA A 388 -32.62 10.29 28.10
C ALA A 388 -31.54 10.66 29.13
N HIS A 389 -31.26 9.76 30.08
CA HIS A 389 -30.20 9.97 31.07
C HIS A 389 -28.82 10.09 30.41
N ILE A 390 -28.47 9.19 29.50
CA ILE A 390 -27.20 9.24 28.78
C ILE A 390 -27.13 10.50 27.89
N ALA A 391 -28.23 10.85 27.22
CA ALA A 391 -28.32 12.05 26.41
C ALA A 391 -28.09 13.33 27.25
N GLU A 392 -28.58 13.36 28.50
CA GLU A 392 -28.28 14.44 29.44
C GLU A 392 -26.80 14.50 29.81
N LEU A 393 -26.18 13.36 30.13
CA LEU A 393 -24.76 13.28 30.49
C LEU A 393 -23.84 13.73 29.33
N LEU A 394 -24.24 13.45 28.09
CA LEU A 394 -23.53 13.82 26.86
C LEU A 394 -23.99 15.17 26.27
N GLU A 395 -24.90 15.87 26.95
CA GLU A 395 -25.46 17.17 26.54
C GLU A 395 -26.11 17.15 25.13
N VAL A 396 -26.72 16.02 24.76
CA VAL A 396 -27.48 15.83 23.51
C VAL A 396 -28.94 16.20 23.74
N PHE A 397 -29.20 17.50 23.86
CA PHE A 397 -30.51 18.03 24.25
C PHE A 397 -31.66 17.64 23.31
N ASP A 398 -31.42 17.61 22.00
CA ASP A 398 -32.41 17.21 21.01
C ASP A 398 -32.91 15.78 21.25
N LEU A 399 -32.00 14.83 21.50
CA LEU A 399 -32.35 13.45 21.80
C LEU A 399 -33.15 13.36 23.10
N ARG A 400 -32.72 14.09 24.14
CA ARG A 400 -33.45 14.15 25.41
C ARG A 400 -34.88 14.68 25.21
N MET A 401 -35.06 15.69 24.34
CA MET A 401 -36.37 16.21 23.98
C MET A 401 -37.19 15.20 23.17
N MET A 402 -36.60 14.49 22.22
CA MET A 402 -37.29 13.47 21.44
C MET A 402 -37.80 12.32 22.32
N VAL A 403 -36.99 11.88 23.28
CA VAL A 403 -37.42 10.87 24.27
C VAL A 403 -38.60 11.40 25.09
N ALA A 404 -38.54 12.64 25.58
CA ALA A 404 -39.65 13.23 26.33
C ALA A 404 -40.94 13.27 25.51
N ASN A 405 -40.86 13.66 24.22
CA ASN A 405 -42.00 13.66 23.32
C ASN A 405 -42.57 12.25 23.12
N ILE A 406 -41.73 11.23 22.95
CA ILE A 406 -42.19 9.82 22.81
C ILE A 406 -42.92 9.37 24.08
N LEU A 407 -42.34 9.63 25.25
CA LEU A 407 -42.94 9.27 26.54
C LEU A 407 -44.28 9.97 26.81
N ASN A 408 -44.47 11.17 26.25
CA ASN A 408 -45.70 11.95 26.35
C ASN A 408 -46.73 11.63 25.24
N ASN A 409 -46.45 10.68 24.35
CA ASN A 409 -47.25 10.40 23.14
C ASN A 409 -47.36 11.59 22.15
N GLU A 410 -46.30 12.40 22.08
CA GLU A 410 -46.18 13.58 21.21
C GLU A 410 -45.07 13.42 20.16
N ALA A 411 -44.79 12.17 19.75
CA ALA A 411 -43.68 11.83 18.83
C ALA A 411 -43.77 12.56 17.47
N PHE A 412 -44.95 13.02 17.05
CA PHE A 412 -45.13 13.84 15.84
C PHE A 412 -44.29 15.12 15.84
N MET A 413 -43.98 15.69 17.03
CA MET A 413 -43.11 16.88 17.15
C MET A 413 -41.65 16.58 16.81
N ASN A 414 -41.22 15.31 16.83
CA ASN A 414 -39.84 14.93 16.58
C ASN A 414 -39.39 15.21 15.14
N GLN A 415 -40.33 15.34 14.19
CA GLN A 415 -39.99 15.70 12.81
C GLN A 415 -39.28 17.05 12.70
N GLU A 416 -39.68 18.04 13.50
CA GLU A 416 -39.02 19.36 13.50
C GLU A 416 -37.66 19.31 14.17
N ILE A 417 -37.53 18.53 15.25
CA ILE A 417 -36.25 18.30 15.94
C ILE A 417 -35.26 17.62 14.99
N THR A 418 -35.66 16.55 14.30
CA THR A 418 -34.81 15.84 13.32
C THR A 418 -34.38 16.77 12.19
N LYS A 419 -35.29 17.58 11.63
CA LYS A 419 -34.93 18.58 10.60
C LYS A 419 -33.90 19.59 11.12
N ALA A 420 -34.12 20.16 12.30
CA ALA A 420 -33.20 21.12 12.92
C ALA A 420 -31.83 20.49 13.21
N PHE A 421 -31.81 19.24 13.68
CA PHE A 421 -30.60 18.45 13.89
C PHE A 421 -29.78 18.32 12.60
N HIS A 422 -30.40 17.89 11.50
CA HIS A 422 -29.70 17.72 10.22
C HIS A 422 -29.16 19.03 9.66
N VAL A 423 -29.90 20.13 9.80
CA VAL A 423 -29.43 21.46 9.38
C VAL A 423 -28.18 21.86 10.17
N ARG A 424 -28.21 21.76 11.51
CA ARG A 424 -27.05 22.11 12.35
C ARG A 424 -25.85 21.22 12.09
N ARG A 425 -26.08 19.91 11.97
CA ARG A 425 -25.03 18.94 11.65
C ARG A 425 -24.39 19.22 10.29
N THR A 426 -25.20 19.50 9.27
CA THR A 426 -24.71 19.86 7.92
C THR A 426 -23.81 21.09 7.97
N ASN A 427 -24.21 22.12 8.73
CA ASN A 427 -23.38 23.33 8.89
C ASN A 427 -22.06 23.02 9.60
N ARG A 428 -22.09 22.17 10.63
CA ARG A 428 -20.86 21.75 11.34
C ARG A 428 -19.94 20.86 10.50
N VAL A 429 -20.50 20.00 9.66
CA VAL A 429 -19.74 19.21 8.67
C VAL A 429 -19.02 20.16 7.70
N LYS A 430 -19.73 21.16 7.15
CA LYS A 430 -19.13 22.18 6.27
C LYS A 430 -17.98 22.93 6.95
N GLU A 431 -18.15 23.29 8.22
CA GLU A 431 -17.10 23.93 9.01
C GLU A 431 -15.87 23.03 9.18
N CYS A 432 -16.08 21.74 9.51
CA CYS A 432 -14.99 20.78 9.66
C CYS A 432 -14.24 20.55 8.34
N LEU A 433 -14.95 20.47 7.21
CA LEU A 433 -14.36 20.38 5.87
C LEU A 433 -13.53 21.62 5.54
N ALA A 434 -14.06 22.82 5.80
CA ALA A 434 -13.36 24.07 5.50
C ALA A 434 -12.09 24.28 6.35
N LYS A 435 -12.11 23.84 7.62
CA LYS A 435 -10.98 24.00 8.55
C LYS A 435 -10.01 22.80 8.55
N GLY A 436 -10.36 21.69 7.91
CA GLY A 436 -9.63 20.42 8.03
C GLY A 436 -9.72 19.79 9.43
N THR A 437 -10.68 20.20 10.27
CA THR A 437 -10.82 19.65 11.62
C THR A 437 -11.20 18.18 11.54
N PHE A 438 -10.43 17.31 12.21
CA PHE A 438 -10.56 15.85 12.16
C PHE A 438 -10.33 15.20 10.78
N SER A 439 -9.72 15.91 9.81
CA SER A 439 -9.40 15.28 8.51
C SER A 439 -8.41 14.13 8.69
N ASP A 440 -8.68 13.01 8.06
CA ASP A 440 -7.89 11.78 8.12
C ASP A 440 -7.38 11.32 6.75
N VAL A 441 -7.64 12.10 5.70
CA VAL A 441 -7.06 11.93 4.37
C VAL A 441 -6.87 13.26 3.67
N THR A 442 -5.80 13.38 2.90
CA THR A 442 -5.54 14.50 1.98
C THR A 442 -5.36 13.95 0.57
N PHE A 443 -6.14 14.46 -0.37
CA PHE A 443 -5.99 14.18 -1.80
C PHE A 443 -5.02 15.17 -2.41
N VAL A 444 -3.97 14.67 -3.06
CA VAL A 444 -2.99 15.50 -3.77
C VAL A 444 -3.37 15.52 -5.25
N LEU A 445 -3.76 16.69 -5.72
CA LEU A 445 -4.16 16.98 -7.08
C LEU A 445 -3.06 17.77 -7.80
N ASP A 446 -3.13 17.83 -9.13
CA ASP A 446 -2.17 18.58 -9.96
C ASP A 446 -2.13 20.09 -9.61
N ASP A 447 -3.22 20.62 -9.07
CA ASP A 447 -3.43 22.04 -8.76
C ASP A 447 -3.50 22.35 -7.25
N GLY A 448 -3.34 21.36 -6.37
CA GLY A 448 -3.38 21.60 -4.93
C GLY A 448 -3.62 20.34 -4.09
N ALA A 449 -3.96 20.55 -2.83
CA ALA A 449 -4.27 19.47 -1.90
C ALA A 449 -5.62 19.74 -1.22
N ILE A 450 -6.45 18.71 -1.10
CA ILE A 450 -7.78 18.79 -0.46
C ILE A 450 -7.84 17.79 0.68
N SER A 451 -7.98 18.30 1.91
CA SER A 451 -8.23 17.45 3.09
C SER A 451 -9.70 17.07 3.18
N ALA A 452 -9.96 15.83 3.55
CA ALA A 452 -11.30 15.26 3.66
C ALA A 452 -11.39 14.25 4.82
N HIS A 453 -12.57 13.65 4.96
CA HIS A 453 -12.89 12.70 6.02
C HIS A 453 -13.30 11.37 5.40
N LYS A 454 -12.51 10.31 5.57
CA LYS A 454 -12.82 8.96 5.05
C LYS A 454 -14.24 8.54 5.44
N PRO A 455 -14.71 8.68 6.71
CA PRO A 455 -16.07 8.27 7.08
C PRO A 455 -17.17 8.98 6.29
N LEU A 456 -16.99 10.25 5.92
CA LEU A 456 -17.96 10.99 5.10
C LEU A 456 -17.90 10.61 3.62
N LEU A 457 -16.71 10.26 3.12
CA LEU A 457 -16.50 9.84 1.74
C LEU A 457 -17.08 8.44 1.52
N ILE A 458 -16.76 7.48 2.39
CA ILE A 458 -17.24 6.09 2.27
C ILE A 458 -18.76 5.99 2.48
N SER A 459 -19.36 6.86 3.29
CA SER A 459 -20.82 6.90 3.42
C SER A 459 -21.51 7.40 2.16
N SER A 460 -20.81 8.20 1.34
CA SER A 460 -21.39 8.95 0.23
C SER A 460 -20.96 8.44 -1.16
N CYS A 461 -19.91 7.62 -1.23
CA CYS A 461 -19.29 7.19 -2.47
C CYS A 461 -18.74 5.75 -2.36
N ASP A 462 -19.28 4.86 -3.18
CA ASP A 462 -18.92 3.43 -3.16
C ASP A 462 -17.48 3.18 -3.59
N TRP A 463 -16.97 3.98 -4.54
CA TRP A 463 -15.57 3.94 -4.95
C TRP A 463 -14.65 4.28 -3.79
N MET A 464 -15.01 5.28 -2.99
CA MET A 464 -14.25 5.64 -1.80
C MET A 464 -14.36 4.57 -0.72
N ALA A 465 -15.54 3.95 -0.55
CA ALA A 465 -15.71 2.81 0.37
C ALA A 465 -14.84 1.62 -0.03
N ALA A 466 -14.76 1.30 -1.33
CA ALA A 466 -13.89 0.26 -1.84
C ALA A 466 -12.39 0.61 -1.72
N MET A 467 -12.02 1.85 -2.01
CA MET A 467 -10.63 2.33 -1.98
C MET A 467 -10.08 2.43 -0.56
N PHE A 468 -10.85 2.97 0.38
CA PHE A 468 -10.47 3.06 1.78
C PHE A 468 -10.75 1.76 2.56
N GLY A 469 -11.53 0.86 1.98
CA GLY A 469 -11.73 -0.50 2.45
C GLY A 469 -10.75 -1.51 1.86
N GLY A 470 -10.81 -2.75 2.37
CA GLY A 470 -10.10 -3.88 1.78
C GLY A 470 -8.56 -3.78 1.82
N PRO A 471 -7.87 -4.45 0.87
CA PRO A 471 -6.41 -4.58 0.88
C PRO A 471 -5.66 -3.44 0.18
N PHE A 472 -6.34 -2.36 -0.23
CA PHE A 472 -5.74 -1.23 -0.93
C PHE A 472 -4.74 -0.46 -0.05
N VAL A 473 -3.76 0.21 -0.66
CA VAL A 473 -2.72 0.95 0.08
C VAL A 473 -3.35 2.16 0.79
N GLU A 474 -4.31 2.78 0.12
CA GLU A 474 -5.12 3.93 0.50
C GLU A 474 -5.92 3.69 1.80
N SER A 475 -6.22 2.43 2.14
CA SER A 475 -6.80 2.04 3.44
C SER A 475 -5.92 2.49 4.62
N SER A 476 -4.60 2.52 4.42
CA SER A 476 -3.60 2.76 5.46
C SER A 476 -2.79 4.05 5.28
N THR A 477 -2.99 4.81 4.20
CA THR A 477 -2.33 6.10 3.99
C THR A 477 -3.24 7.26 4.37
N ASN A 478 -2.62 8.37 4.77
CA ASN A 478 -3.31 9.64 5.04
C ASN A 478 -3.21 10.60 3.83
N GLU A 479 -2.58 10.14 2.74
CA GLU A 479 -2.37 10.87 1.50
C GLU A 479 -2.74 9.94 0.33
N VAL A 480 -3.50 10.47 -0.63
CA VAL A 480 -3.96 9.78 -1.84
C VAL A 480 -3.56 10.60 -3.06
#